data_AF-D8G1Q9-F1
#
_entry.id   AF-D8G1Q9-F1
#
_cell.length_a   1.000
_cell.length_b   1.000
_cell.length_c   1.000
_cell.angle_alpha   90.00
_cell.angle_beta   90.00
_cell.angle_gamma   90.00
#
_symmetry.space_group_name_H-M   'P 1'
#
loop_
_entity.id
_entity.type
_entity.pdbx_description
1 polymer ?
#
loop_
_entity_poly.entity_id
_entity_poly.type
_entity_poly.pdbx_seq_one_letter_code
_entity_poly.pdbx_strand_id
1 'polypeptide(L)'
;MEIVVTLVLSSLLFVWGMRFGRVLVRSGVTANDLFKGKDAIALAFLAFYVALLLLALNLPQMPALPIEWRFHGMQVTWTLLRVMLAGVCGIGFTVSWETARSQVAAVILIGLLGLGGFTGAESYFLAPIYPELVDNLQPNGVFRQTSNSSCAPAALATVLKRWGMDATESSVARLARTSRLGTSMPQLIVAARALGMDGIELTPSWEQMQQINRPGVLAVWLFDGGRKLPHAVALLAMNDDVAIIGDPSRGRIFNFNKASFAGIWREQYIPIFRSTDISITDQQAINYLTKLGYNSGVLKTDIEQFQKDKNLKVSGNLEPMTVLMLSGPFLEGVPQLKF
;
A
#
# COMPACT_ATOMS: atom_id res chain seq x y z
N MET A 1 -12.58 19.06 3.17
CA MET A 1 -12.19 19.05 1.74
C MET A 1 -12.81 17.85 1.01
N GLU A 2 -12.67 16.62 1.53
CA GLU A 2 -13.22 15.40 0.92
C GLU A 2 -14.73 15.50 0.57
N ILE A 3 -15.58 15.88 1.55
CA ILE A 3 -17.03 16.00 1.33
C ILE A 3 -17.37 16.89 0.13
N VAL A 4 -16.68 18.04 -0.01
CA VAL A 4 -16.91 18.97 -1.12
C VAL A 4 -16.50 18.33 -2.45
N VAL A 5 -15.34 17.66 -2.48
CA VAL A 5 -14.86 16.94 -3.68
C VAL A 5 -15.84 15.84 -4.08
N THR A 6 -16.28 15.01 -3.14
CA THR A 6 -17.26 13.95 -3.39
C THR A 6 -18.56 14.54 -3.93
N LEU A 7 -19.10 15.60 -3.31
CA LEU A 7 -20.34 16.24 -3.76
C LEU A 7 -20.23 16.81 -5.18
N VAL A 8 -19.12 17.49 -5.49
CA VAL A 8 -18.87 18.06 -6.83
C VAL A 8 -18.74 16.94 -7.87
N LEU A 9 -17.91 15.93 -7.61
CA LEU A 9 -17.69 14.82 -8.54
C LEU A 9 -18.95 13.97 -8.72
N SER A 10 -19.67 13.67 -7.64
CA SER A 10 -20.94 12.94 -7.72
C SER A 10 -21.97 13.73 -8.51
N SER A 11 -22.04 15.06 -8.34
CA SER A 11 -22.96 15.91 -9.11
C SER A 11 -22.61 15.93 -10.60
N LEU A 12 -21.32 16.06 -10.94
CA LEU A 12 -20.83 15.99 -12.32
C LEU A 12 -21.14 14.64 -12.96
N LEU A 13 -20.83 13.53 -12.27
CA LEU A 13 -21.06 12.20 -12.82
C LEU A 13 -22.55 11.86 -12.88
N PHE A 14 -23.36 12.35 -11.94
CA PHE A 14 -24.82 12.24 -12.00
C PHE A 14 -25.38 12.96 -13.25
N VAL A 15 -24.94 14.19 -13.51
CA VAL A 15 -25.35 14.95 -14.73
C VAL A 15 -24.89 14.25 -16.00
N TRP A 16 -23.67 13.72 -16.01
CA TRP A 16 -23.18 12.92 -17.13
C TRP A 16 -24.02 11.65 -17.33
N GLY A 17 -24.33 10.95 -16.24
CA GLY A 17 -25.20 9.77 -16.23
C GLY A 17 -26.59 10.10 -16.77
N MET A 18 -27.16 11.24 -16.43
CA MET A 18 -28.43 11.69 -17.00
C MET A 18 -28.34 11.89 -18.51
N ARG A 19 -27.28 12.54 -19.01
CA ARG A 19 -27.08 12.74 -20.45
C ARG A 19 -26.96 11.40 -21.19
N PHE A 20 -26.19 10.46 -20.64
CA PHE A 20 -26.05 9.12 -21.20
C PHE A 20 -27.37 8.33 -21.16
N GLY A 21 -28.15 8.46 -20.08
CA GLY A 21 -29.48 7.89 -19.98
C GLY A 21 -30.41 8.34 -21.11
N ARG A 22 -30.39 9.62 -21.51
CA ARG A 22 -31.18 10.10 -22.66
C ARG A 22 -30.75 9.44 -23.97
N VAL A 23 -29.45 9.18 -24.14
CA VAL A 23 -28.94 8.47 -25.33
C VAL A 23 -29.49 7.04 -25.35
N LEU A 24 -29.46 6.34 -24.21
CA LEU A 24 -30.03 4.99 -24.10
C LEU A 24 -31.53 4.96 -24.41
N VAL A 25 -32.31 5.92 -23.88
CA VAL A 25 -33.75 6.05 -24.18
C VAL A 25 -33.98 6.26 -25.68
N ARG A 26 -33.19 7.12 -26.34
CA ARG A 26 -33.26 7.31 -27.81
C ARG A 26 -32.92 6.05 -28.59
N SER A 27 -32.07 5.18 -28.05
CA SER A 27 -31.78 3.85 -28.61
C SER A 27 -32.86 2.81 -28.28
N GLY A 28 -33.98 3.19 -27.66
CA GLY A 28 -35.10 2.31 -27.32
C GLY A 28 -34.85 1.45 -26.08
N VAL A 29 -34.05 1.91 -25.13
CA VAL A 29 -33.94 1.31 -23.79
C VAL A 29 -35.07 1.85 -22.91
N THR A 30 -35.78 0.97 -22.22
CA THR A 30 -36.84 1.33 -21.26
C THR A 30 -36.50 0.78 -19.87
N ALA A 31 -37.12 1.33 -18.83
CA ALA A 31 -36.86 0.86 -17.47
C ALA A 31 -37.32 -0.60 -17.23
N ASN A 32 -38.35 -1.06 -17.96
CA ASN A 32 -38.84 -2.43 -17.88
C ASN A 32 -38.04 -3.43 -18.74
N ASP A 33 -37.37 -2.94 -19.79
CA ASP A 33 -36.64 -3.76 -20.75
C ASP A 33 -35.23 -3.17 -20.99
N LEU A 34 -34.46 -2.97 -19.91
CA LEU A 34 -33.19 -2.23 -19.96
C LEU A 34 -32.20 -2.79 -21.01
N PHE A 35 -32.21 -4.11 -21.20
CA PHE A 35 -31.33 -4.81 -22.13
C PHE A 35 -32.01 -5.96 -22.90
N LYS A 36 -33.34 -6.05 -22.91
CA LYS A 36 -34.05 -7.17 -23.53
C LYS A 36 -33.78 -7.20 -25.04
N GLY A 37 -33.25 -8.31 -25.54
CA GLY A 37 -32.85 -8.46 -26.95
C GLY A 37 -31.61 -7.66 -27.36
N LYS A 38 -30.84 -7.14 -26.38
CA LYS A 38 -29.66 -6.27 -26.58
C LYS A 38 -28.45 -6.78 -25.79
N ASP A 39 -28.19 -8.08 -25.85
CA ASP A 39 -27.16 -8.76 -25.05
C ASP A 39 -25.77 -8.15 -25.22
N ALA A 40 -25.42 -7.72 -26.44
CA ALA A 40 -24.13 -7.06 -26.70
C ALA A 40 -23.97 -5.74 -25.93
N ILE A 41 -25.05 -4.94 -25.82
CA ILE A 41 -25.03 -3.66 -25.08
C ILE A 41 -24.97 -3.93 -23.57
N ALA A 42 -25.69 -4.95 -23.09
CA ALA A 42 -25.67 -5.37 -21.69
C ALA A 42 -24.26 -5.82 -21.26
N LEU A 43 -23.63 -6.67 -22.08
CA LEU A 43 -22.29 -7.17 -21.84
C LEU A 43 -21.26 -6.04 -21.92
N ALA A 44 -21.38 -5.12 -22.88
CA ALA A 44 -20.50 -3.95 -22.97
C ALA A 44 -20.63 -3.05 -21.73
N PHE A 45 -21.86 -2.81 -21.26
CA PHE A 45 -22.11 -2.01 -20.06
C PHE A 45 -21.54 -2.69 -18.81
N LEU A 46 -21.78 -3.99 -18.64
CA LEU A 46 -21.23 -4.77 -17.53
C LEU A 46 -19.70 -4.78 -17.57
N ALA A 47 -19.11 -5.05 -18.73
CA ALA A 47 -17.65 -5.05 -18.90
C ALA A 47 -17.05 -3.69 -18.56
N PHE A 48 -17.68 -2.60 -19.02
CA PHE A 48 -17.25 -1.24 -18.68
C PHE A 48 -17.36 -0.95 -17.17
N TYR A 49 -18.47 -1.34 -16.53
CA TYR A 49 -18.65 -1.18 -15.09
C TYR A 49 -17.62 -1.97 -14.29
N VAL A 50 -17.38 -3.23 -14.65
CA VAL A 50 -16.33 -4.08 -14.05
C VAL A 50 -14.95 -3.45 -14.25
N ALA A 51 -14.64 -2.94 -15.45
CA ALA A 51 -13.38 -2.26 -15.72
C ALA A 51 -13.19 -1.01 -14.84
N LEU A 52 -14.24 -0.21 -14.64
CA LEU A 52 -14.19 0.94 -13.74
C LEU A 52 -14.00 0.54 -12.28
N LEU A 53 -14.65 -0.54 -11.82
CA LEU A 53 -14.44 -1.07 -10.47
C LEU A 53 -13.01 -1.54 -10.26
N LEU A 54 -12.46 -2.29 -11.22
CA LEU A 54 -11.06 -2.73 -11.19
C LEU A 54 -10.11 -1.54 -11.19
N LEU A 55 -10.39 -0.50 -11.98
CA LEU A 55 -9.61 0.73 -11.98
C LEU A 55 -9.69 1.43 -10.62
N ALA A 56 -10.87 1.60 -10.05
CA ALA A 56 -11.06 2.24 -8.74
C ALA A 56 -10.35 1.50 -7.60
N LEU A 57 -10.27 0.17 -7.69
CA LEU A 57 -9.60 -0.67 -6.69
C LEU A 57 -8.06 -0.65 -6.83
N ASN A 58 -7.54 -0.66 -8.05
CA ASN A 58 -6.11 -0.86 -8.29
C ASN A 58 -5.34 0.45 -8.51
N LEU A 59 -5.96 1.46 -9.14
CA LEU A 59 -5.30 2.71 -9.49
C LEU A 59 -4.68 3.41 -8.27
N PRO A 60 -5.39 3.59 -7.14
CA PRO A 60 -4.82 4.30 -5.99
C PRO A 60 -3.69 3.55 -5.28
N GLN A 61 -3.47 2.27 -5.63
CA GLN A 61 -2.44 1.40 -5.06
C GLN A 61 -1.23 1.23 -5.99
N MET A 62 -1.26 1.78 -7.21
CA MET A 62 -0.20 1.60 -8.18
C MET A 62 1.14 2.15 -7.67
N PRO A 63 2.25 1.38 -7.75
CA PRO A 63 3.57 1.85 -7.31
C PRO A 63 4.08 3.10 -8.03
N ALA A 64 3.57 3.39 -9.22
CA ALA A 64 3.91 4.59 -10.00
C ALA A 64 3.36 5.89 -9.37
N LEU A 65 2.37 5.81 -8.49
CA LEU A 65 1.83 6.99 -7.81
C LEU A 65 2.72 7.40 -6.62
N PRO A 66 2.81 8.71 -6.33
CA PRO A 66 3.52 9.20 -5.15
C PRO A 66 3.00 8.59 -3.85
N ILE A 67 3.88 8.45 -2.86
CA ILE A 67 3.56 7.86 -1.54
C ILE A 67 2.42 8.64 -0.87
N GLU A 68 2.40 9.96 -1.01
CA GLU A 68 1.39 10.86 -0.44
C GLU A 68 -0.02 10.54 -0.98
N TRP A 69 -0.13 10.12 -2.23
CA TRP A 69 -1.39 9.73 -2.85
C TRP A 69 -1.82 8.34 -2.38
N ARG A 70 -0.87 7.39 -2.38
CA ARG A 70 -1.12 6.00 -1.97
C ARG A 70 -1.46 5.89 -0.48
N PHE A 71 -0.97 6.83 0.34
CA PHE A 71 -1.36 6.99 1.75
C PHE A 71 -2.88 7.17 1.91
N HIS A 72 -3.52 7.92 1.00
CA HIS A 72 -4.96 8.13 0.94
C HIS A 72 -5.69 7.15 0.02
N GLY A 73 -5.00 6.14 -0.52
CA GLY A 73 -5.51 5.32 -1.61
C GLY A 73 -6.85 4.65 -1.31
N MET A 74 -7.05 4.15 -0.08
CA MET A 74 -8.33 3.56 0.32
C MET A 74 -9.47 4.57 0.32
N GLN A 75 -9.27 5.77 0.87
CA GLN A 75 -10.29 6.84 0.88
C GLN A 75 -10.65 7.26 -0.55
N VAL A 76 -9.65 7.31 -1.43
CA VAL A 76 -9.84 7.59 -2.86
C VAL A 76 -10.69 6.49 -3.51
N THR A 77 -10.41 5.20 -3.26
CA THR A 77 -11.22 4.08 -3.77
C THR A 77 -12.69 4.21 -3.32
N TRP A 78 -12.96 4.44 -2.04
CA TRP A 78 -14.33 4.62 -1.54
C TRP A 78 -15.03 5.84 -2.14
N THR A 79 -14.30 6.94 -2.35
CA THR A 79 -14.83 8.13 -3.05
C THR A 79 -15.20 7.80 -4.49
N LEU A 80 -14.33 7.09 -5.22
CA LEU A 80 -14.60 6.69 -6.60
C LEU A 80 -15.83 5.79 -6.70
N LEU A 81 -16.01 4.82 -5.79
CA LEU A 81 -17.19 3.96 -5.74
C LEU A 81 -18.49 4.76 -5.52
N ARG A 82 -18.47 5.75 -4.61
CA ARG A 82 -19.62 6.65 -4.35
C ARG A 82 -19.94 7.51 -5.57
N VAL A 83 -18.92 8.06 -6.22
CA VAL A 83 -19.08 8.87 -7.44
C VAL A 83 -19.64 8.03 -8.59
N MET A 84 -19.13 6.81 -8.80
CA MET A 84 -19.65 5.86 -9.79
C MET A 84 -21.12 5.50 -9.55
N LEU A 85 -21.49 5.21 -8.30
CA LEU A 85 -22.89 4.95 -7.93
C LEU A 85 -23.78 6.13 -8.33
N ALA A 86 -23.37 7.36 -8.03
CA ALA A 86 -24.12 8.55 -8.43
C ALA A 86 -24.30 8.64 -9.96
N GLY A 87 -23.28 8.31 -10.75
CA GLY A 87 -23.38 8.23 -12.20
C GLY A 87 -24.42 7.20 -12.68
N VAL A 88 -24.39 5.99 -12.11
CA VAL A 88 -25.36 4.92 -12.43
C VAL A 88 -26.78 5.32 -12.03
N CYS A 89 -26.95 5.95 -10.87
CA CYS A 89 -28.24 6.51 -10.44
C CYS A 89 -28.74 7.60 -11.41
N GLY A 90 -27.86 8.44 -11.96
CA GLY A 90 -28.22 9.44 -12.97
C GLY A 90 -28.77 8.81 -14.26
N ILE A 91 -28.17 7.70 -14.70
CA ILE A 91 -28.67 6.90 -15.85
C ILE A 91 -30.06 6.34 -15.51
N GLY A 92 -30.17 5.62 -14.39
CA GLY A 92 -31.42 5.01 -13.94
C GLY A 92 -32.55 6.02 -13.74
N PHE A 93 -32.23 7.21 -13.20
CA PHE A 93 -33.18 8.30 -12.98
C PHE A 93 -33.77 8.77 -14.31
N THR A 94 -32.92 9.03 -15.30
CA THR A 94 -33.37 9.54 -16.60
C THR A 94 -34.17 8.49 -17.37
N VAL A 95 -33.69 7.24 -17.41
CA VAL A 95 -34.43 6.15 -18.08
C VAL A 95 -35.80 5.96 -17.44
N SER A 96 -35.88 5.95 -16.11
CA SER A 96 -37.15 5.80 -15.39
C SER A 96 -38.07 7.01 -15.56
N TRP A 97 -37.53 8.23 -15.55
CA TRP A 97 -38.32 9.45 -15.72
C TRP A 97 -39.04 9.50 -17.08
N GLU A 98 -38.35 9.07 -18.14
CA GLU A 98 -38.88 9.10 -19.50
C GLU A 98 -39.77 7.89 -19.84
N THR A 99 -39.57 6.73 -19.19
CA THR A 99 -40.22 5.47 -19.61
C THR A 99 -41.13 4.82 -18.55
N ALA A 100 -40.93 5.11 -17.27
CA ALA A 100 -41.70 4.54 -16.16
C ALA A 100 -41.63 5.43 -14.92
N ARG A 101 -42.36 6.56 -14.91
CA ARG A 101 -42.27 7.58 -13.85
C ARG A 101 -42.51 7.04 -12.43
N SER A 102 -43.32 5.99 -12.28
CA SER A 102 -43.55 5.33 -10.99
C SER A 102 -42.28 4.70 -10.39
N GLN A 103 -41.29 4.36 -11.21
CA GLN A 103 -40.01 3.76 -10.78
C GLN A 103 -38.97 4.80 -10.36
N VAL A 104 -39.19 6.09 -10.61
CA VAL A 104 -38.27 7.17 -10.22
C VAL A 104 -38.05 7.17 -8.71
N ALA A 105 -39.11 6.99 -7.92
CA ALA A 105 -39.03 6.90 -6.46
C ALA A 105 -38.16 5.73 -6.01
N ALA A 106 -38.25 4.58 -6.68
CA ALA A 106 -37.41 3.42 -6.39
C ALA A 106 -35.93 3.70 -6.69
N VAL A 107 -35.61 4.35 -7.81
CA VAL A 107 -34.22 4.71 -8.16
C VAL A 107 -33.64 5.68 -7.14
N ILE A 108 -34.40 6.69 -6.72
CA ILE A 108 -33.97 7.64 -5.68
C ILE A 108 -33.72 6.89 -4.37
N LEU A 109 -34.63 6.01 -3.96
CA LEU A 109 -34.47 5.22 -2.74
C LEU A 109 -33.23 4.31 -2.79
N ILE A 110 -33.00 3.62 -3.91
CA ILE A 110 -31.80 2.80 -4.12
C ILE A 110 -30.54 3.67 -4.07
N GLY A 111 -30.56 4.86 -4.68
CA GLY A 111 -29.44 5.80 -4.62
C GLY A 111 -29.13 6.26 -3.19
N LEU A 112 -30.15 6.63 -2.41
CA LEU A 112 -29.99 7.04 -1.03
C LEU A 112 -29.50 5.89 -0.13
N LEU A 113 -30.09 4.71 -0.25
CA LEU A 113 -29.67 3.51 0.49
C LEU A 113 -28.25 3.10 0.12
N GLY A 114 -27.90 3.17 -1.17
CA GLY A 114 -26.55 2.88 -1.64
C GLY A 114 -25.54 3.87 -1.09
N LEU A 115 -25.78 5.18 -1.22
CA LEU A 115 -24.89 6.22 -0.69
C LEU A 115 -24.74 6.15 0.83
N GLY A 116 -25.84 5.94 1.56
CA GLY A 116 -25.82 5.73 3.00
C GLY A 116 -25.07 4.47 3.40
N GLY A 117 -25.31 3.36 2.69
CA GLY A 117 -24.61 2.09 2.89
C GLY A 117 -23.11 2.19 2.65
N PHE A 118 -22.68 2.80 1.54
CA PHE A 118 -21.26 3.03 1.25
C PHE A 118 -20.61 3.93 2.30
N THR A 119 -21.27 5.02 2.70
CA THR A 119 -20.74 5.94 3.73
C THR A 119 -20.63 5.25 5.08
N GLY A 120 -21.63 4.46 5.47
CA GLY A 120 -21.61 3.68 6.71
C GLY A 120 -20.52 2.60 6.71
N ALA A 121 -20.39 1.86 5.61
CA ALA A 121 -19.36 0.86 5.42
C ALA A 121 -17.95 1.48 5.46
N GLU A 122 -17.73 2.58 4.74
CA GLU A 122 -16.48 3.33 4.76
C GLU A 122 -16.14 3.80 6.18
N SER A 123 -17.09 4.44 6.86
CA SER A 123 -16.93 4.89 8.26
C SER A 123 -16.50 3.73 9.16
N TYR A 124 -17.14 2.57 9.02
CA TYR A 124 -16.82 1.39 9.82
C TYR A 124 -15.43 0.82 9.48
N PHE A 125 -15.16 0.56 8.20
CA PHE A 125 -13.94 -0.11 7.75
C PHE A 125 -12.70 0.79 7.87
N LEU A 126 -12.85 2.10 7.66
CA LEU A 126 -11.79 3.09 7.80
C LEU A 126 -11.67 3.67 9.21
N ALA A 127 -12.51 3.22 10.16
CA ALA A 127 -12.40 3.64 11.55
C ALA A 127 -10.98 3.35 12.09
N PRO A 128 -10.34 4.33 12.76
CA PRO A 128 -9.02 4.15 13.31
C PRO A 128 -9.05 3.11 14.43
N ILE A 129 -8.07 2.21 14.46
CA ILE A 129 -7.99 1.16 15.49
C ILE A 129 -7.15 1.55 16.70
N TYR A 130 -6.29 2.57 16.58
CA TYR A 130 -5.33 2.95 17.62
C TYR A 130 -5.92 3.23 19.01
N PRO A 131 -7.17 3.72 19.19
CA PRO A 131 -7.75 3.92 20.52
C PRO A 131 -8.01 2.61 21.29
N GLU A 132 -8.13 1.49 20.57
CA GLU A 132 -8.44 0.18 21.13
C GLU A 132 -7.17 -0.68 21.34
N LEU A 133 -6.01 -0.20 20.88
CA LEU A 133 -4.75 -0.95 20.96
C LEU A 133 -4.12 -0.86 22.35
N VAL A 134 -3.47 -1.94 22.76
CA VAL A 134 -2.69 -2.00 24.00
C VAL A 134 -1.25 -2.33 23.64
N ASP A 135 -0.31 -1.47 24.02
CA ASP A 135 1.09 -1.63 23.65
C ASP A 135 1.71 -2.84 24.36
N ASN A 136 1.81 -3.97 23.65
CA ASN A 136 2.15 -5.27 24.22
C ASN A 136 3.57 -5.72 23.84
N LEU A 137 4.57 -5.01 24.36
CA LEU A 137 5.98 -5.36 24.18
C LEU A 137 6.32 -6.66 24.90
N GLN A 138 6.80 -7.66 24.16
CA GLN A 138 7.24 -8.92 24.74
C GLN A 138 8.68 -8.82 25.28
N PRO A 139 9.09 -9.68 26.23
CA PRO A 139 10.45 -9.69 26.79
C PRO A 139 11.58 -9.90 25.76
N ASN A 140 11.26 -10.48 24.60
CA ASN A 140 12.19 -10.66 23.48
C ASN A 140 12.35 -9.41 22.59
N GLY A 141 11.71 -8.29 22.94
CA GLY A 141 11.77 -7.03 22.19
C GLY A 141 10.80 -6.92 21.01
N VAL A 142 9.94 -7.92 20.77
CA VAL A 142 8.92 -7.89 19.71
C VAL A 142 7.61 -7.36 20.27
N PHE A 143 7.00 -6.39 19.59
CA PHE A 143 5.62 -5.99 19.90
C PHE A 143 4.65 -7.04 19.40
N ARG A 144 3.84 -7.60 20.30
CA ARG A 144 2.73 -8.47 19.95
C ARG A 144 1.53 -7.62 19.54
N GLN A 145 0.97 -7.88 18.38
CA GLN A 145 -0.21 -7.14 17.91
C GLN A 145 -1.40 -7.39 18.82
N THR A 146 -2.19 -6.36 19.08
CA THR A 146 -3.43 -6.44 19.89
C THR A 146 -4.70 -6.37 19.06
N SER A 147 -4.57 -6.10 17.76
CA SER A 147 -5.65 -6.19 16.76
C SER A 147 -5.22 -7.03 15.57
N ASN A 148 -6.17 -7.65 14.86
CA ASN A 148 -5.90 -8.38 13.62
C ASN A 148 -5.37 -7.45 12.50
N SER A 149 -5.58 -6.14 12.62
CA SER A 149 -5.25 -5.14 11.61
C SER A 149 -3.98 -4.34 11.94
N SER A 150 -3.31 -4.63 13.06
CA SER A 150 -2.15 -3.88 13.58
C SER A 150 -0.80 -4.60 13.42
N CYS A 151 -0.73 -5.67 12.63
CA CYS A 151 0.53 -6.39 12.36
C CYS A 151 1.65 -5.48 11.84
N ALA A 152 1.37 -4.65 10.83
CA ALA A 152 2.35 -3.71 10.27
C ALA A 152 2.81 -2.64 11.28
N PRO A 153 1.91 -1.97 12.03
CA PRO A 153 2.30 -1.09 13.13
C PRO A 153 3.19 -1.74 14.18
N ALA A 154 2.84 -2.95 14.63
CA ALA A 154 3.62 -3.69 15.62
C ALA A 154 5.00 -4.13 15.07
N ALA A 155 5.06 -4.53 13.79
CA ALA A 155 6.32 -4.83 13.11
C ALA A 155 7.22 -3.60 13.02
N LEU A 156 6.69 -2.44 12.59
CA LEU A 156 7.48 -1.21 12.53
C LEU A 156 7.91 -0.76 13.93
N ALA A 157 7.03 -0.80 14.94
CA ALA A 157 7.41 -0.48 16.32
C ALA A 157 8.56 -1.37 16.81
N THR A 158 8.53 -2.66 16.47
CA THR A 158 9.63 -3.60 16.77
C THR A 158 10.94 -3.19 16.09
N VAL A 159 10.89 -2.81 14.81
CA VAL A 159 12.07 -2.32 14.08
C VAL A 159 12.60 -1.02 14.69
N LEU A 160 11.74 -0.04 14.94
CA LEU A 160 12.10 1.25 15.52
C LEU A 160 12.68 1.12 16.93
N LYS A 161 12.24 0.12 17.71
CA LYS A 161 12.84 -0.18 19.01
C LYS A 161 14.32 -0.54 18.89
N ARG A 162 14.72 -1.27 17.83
CA ARG A 162 16.15 -1.54 17.56
C ARG A 162 16.93 -0.30 17.19
N TRP A 163 16.27 0.69 16.60
CA TRP A 163 16.81 2.04 16.38
C TRP A 163 16.88 2.88 17.67
N GLY A 164 16.55 2.32 18.83
CA GLY A 164 16.55 3.03 20.11
C GLY A 164 15.38 4.01 20.26
N MET A 165 14.38 3.91 19.39
CA MET A 165 13.24 4.81 19.41
C MET A 165 12.13 4.29 20.32
N ASP A 166 11.45 5.22 20.98
CA ASP A 166 10.29 4.92 21.81
C ASP A 166 9.00 4.97 20.97
N ALA A 167 8.90 4.03 20.04
CA ALA A 167 7.71 3.84 19.23
C ALA A 167 6.94 2.60 19.69
N THR A 168 5.64 2.76 19.86
CA THR A 168 4.72 1.69 20.26
C THR A 168 3.75 1.32 19.13
N GLU A 169 3.09 0.17 19.25
CA GLU A 169 2.06 -0.29 18.30
C GLU A 169 0.99 0.78 18.07
N SER A 170 0.45 1.35 19.15
CA SER A 170 -0.59 2.38 19.12
C SER A 170 -0.11 3.69 18.49
N SER A 171 1.12 4.12 18.81
CA SER A 171 1.71 5.34 18.25
C SER A 171 1.91 5.24 16.74
N VAL A 172 2.43 4.09 16.26
CA VAL A 172 2.63 3.83 14.84
C VAL A 172 1.28 3.71 14.13
N ALA A 173 0.31 2.99 14.70
CA ALA A 173 -1.01 2.82 14.11
C ALA A 173 -1.73 4.18 13.92
N ARG A 174 -1.57 5.09 14.89
CA ARG A 174 -2.10 6.46 14.81
C ARG A 174 -1.48 7.23 13.64
N LEU A 175 -0.16 7.21 13.51
CA LEU A 175 0.56 7.94 12.46
C LEU A 175 0.33 7.35 11.06
N ALA A 176 0.24 6.02 10.98
CA ALA A 176 -0.06 5.30 9.75
C ALA A 176 -1.54 5.41 9.32
N ARG A 177 -2.41 5.93 10.22
CA ARG A 177 -3.88 5.88 10.05
C ARG A 177 -4.39 4.47 9.80
N THR A 178 -3.87 3.53 10.58
CA THR A 178 -4.31 2.13 10.50
C THR A 178 -5.78 2.02 10.78
N SER A 179 -6.48 1.29 9.91
CA SER A 179 -7.92 1.07 9.98
C SER A 179 -8.24 -0.39 10.24
N ARG A 180 -9.53 -0.73 10.30
CA ARG A 180 -9.98 -2.13 10.38
C ARG A 180 -9.56 -2.96 9.17
N LEU A 181 -9.31 -2.33 8.02
CA LEU A 181 -8.77 -3.00 6.83
C LEU A 181 -7.25 -3.25 6.89
N GLY A 182 -6.56 -2.73 7.89
CA GLY A 182 -5.11 -2.86 8.06
C GLY A 182 -4.35 -1.59 7.72
N THR A 183 -3.08 -1.78 7.40
CA THR A 183 -2.11 -0.72 7.07
C THR A 183 -1.38 -1.08 5.78
N SER A 184 -1.29 -0.13 4.85
CA SER A 184 -0.49 -0.29 3.63
C SER A 184 0.98 0.06 3.87
N MET A 185 1.86 -0.40 2.99
CA MET A 185 3.29 -0.06 3.04
C MET A 185 3.56 1.45 2.92
N PRO A 186 2.88 2.22 2.04
CA PRO A 186 2.99 3.68 2.01
C PRO A 186 2.58 4.35 3.33
N GLN A 187 1.52 3.85 3.97
CA GLN A 187 1.11 4.32 5.30
C GLN A 187 2.19 4.10 6.36
N LEU A 188 2.90 2.98 6.27
CA LEU A 188 3.98 2.66 7.19
C LEU A 188 5.20 3.57 6.99
N ILE A 189 5.53 3.92 5.73
CA ILE A 189 6.60 4.88 5.43
C ILE A 189 6.26 6.26 5.97
N VAL A 190 5.01 6.73 5.76
CA VAL A 190 4.57 8.03 6.31
C VAL A 190 4.65 8.03 7.84
N ALA A 191 4.32 6.92 8.50
CA ALA A 191 4.47 6.78 9.94
C ALA A 191 5.94 6.80 10.38
N ALA A 192 6.84 6.12 9.68
CA ALA A 192 8.28 6.15 9.94
C ALA A 192 8.83 7.59 9.82
N ARG A 193 8.44 8.32 8.77
CA ARG A 193 8.77 9.75 8.56
C ARG A 193 8.30 10.64 9.70
N ALA A 194 7.07 10.46 10.15
CA ALA A 194 6.53 11.22 11.27
C ALA A 194 7.27 10.92 12.60
N LEU A 195 7.98 9.80 12.69
CA LEU A 195 8.82 9.43 13.84
C LEU A 195 10.29 9.84 13.66
N GLY A 196 10.67 10.50 12.56
CA GLY A 196 12.04 10.94 12.32
C GLY A 196 12.94 9.91 11.63
N MET A 197 12.35 8.83 11.11
CA MET A 197 13.02 7.84 10.27
C MET A 197 12.52 7.94 8.84
N ASP A 198 12.98 7.07 7.95
CA ASP A 198 12.49 6.97 6.59
C ASP A 198 12.45 5.51 6.16
N GLY A 199 11.81 5.27 5.03
CA GLY A 199 11.75 3.98 4.38
C GLY A 199 11.38 4.12 2.91
N ILE A 200 11.73 3.11 2.13
CA ILE A 200 11.32 3.00 0.72
C ILE A 200 10.74 1.62 0.46
N GLU A 201 9.73 1.51 -0.40
CA GLU A 201 9.22 0.21 -0.82
C GLU A 201 10.16 -0.41 -1.84
N LEU A 202 10.62 -1.62 -1.57
CA LEU A 202 11.49 -2.38 -2.44
C LEU A 202 10.93 -3.77 -2.70
N THR A 203 11.24 -4.32 -3.87
CA THR A 203 11.04 -5.72 -4.24
C THR A 203 12.40 -6.43 -4.42
N PRO A 204 13.23 -6.53 -3.36
CA PRO A 204 14.61 -6.97 -3.48
C PRO A 204 14.73 -8.50 -3.52
N SER A 205 15.85 -8.99 -4.06
CA SER A 205 16.32 -10.36 -3.82
C SER A 205 16.83 -10.55 -2.38
N TRP A 206 17.09 -11.81 -2.00
CA TRP A 206 17.71 -12.16 -0.72
C TRP A 206 19.05 -11.43 -0.53
N GLU A 207 19.91 -11.50 -1.54
CA GLU A 207 21.25 -10.91 -1.57
C GLU A 207 21.18 -9.38 -1.54
N GLN A 208 20.18 -8.79 -2.21
CA GLN A 208 19.95 -7.35 -2.16
C GLN A 208 19.54 -6.89 -0.76
N MET A 209 18.67 -7.63 -0.05
CA MET A 209 18.34 -7.33 1.35
C MET A 209 19.57 -7.41 2.27
N GLN A 210 20.39 -8.46 2.11
CA GLN A 210 21.66 -8.58 2.84
C GLN A 210 22.60 -7.41 2.56
N GLN A 211 22.73 -7.01 1.29
CA GLN A 211 23.58 -5.90 0.87
C GLN A 211 23.09 -4.56 1.46
N ILE A 212 21.78 -4.31 1.50
CA ILE A 212 21.19 -3.10 2.13
C ILE A 212 21.48 -3.08 3.63
N ASN A 213 21.50 -4.25 4.28
CA ASN A 213 21.91 -4.44 5.67
C ASN A 213 21.16 -3.54 6.67
N ARG A 214 19.85 -3.35 6.48
CA ARG A 214 18.98 -2.61 7.41
C ARG A 214 17.90 -3.49 8.00
N PRO A 215 17.55 -3.34 9.27
CA PRO A 215 16.28 -3.84 9.77
C PRO A 215 15.12 -3.13 9.06
N GLY A 216 14.00 -3.83 8.90
CA GLY A 216 12.88 -3.28 8.17
C GLY A 216 11.61 -4.11 8.30
N VAL A 217 10.58 -3.72 7.57
CA VAL A 217 9.29 -4.43 7.59
C VAL A 217 9.13 -5.22 6.31
N LEU A 218 8.65 -6.44 6.45
CA LEU A 218 8.42 -7.41 5.38
C LEU A 218 6.93 -7.66 5.23
N ALA A 219 6.41 -7.66 4.00
CA ALA A 219 5.12 -8.28 3.72
C ALA A 219 5.32 -9.80 3.57
N VAL A 220 4.52 -10.58 4.28
CA VAL A 220 4.55 -12.04 4.21
C VAL A 220 3.13 -12.61 4.15
N TRP A 221 3.04 -13.89 3.79
CA TRP A 221 1.83 -14.69 3.92
C TRP A 221 1.83 -15.38 5.28
N LEU A 222 0.80 -15.10 6.08
CA LEU A 222 0.49 -15.88 7.27
C LEU A 222 -0.44 -17.02 6.87
N PHE A 223 -0.02 -18.24 7.18
CA PHE A 223 -0.82 -19.45 7.01
C PHE A 223 -1.47 -19.80 8.34
N ASP A 224 -2.80 -19.68 8.41
CA ASP A 224 -3.61 -20.06 9.56
C ASP A 224 -4.60 -21.16 9.15
N GLY A 225 -4.23 -22.41 9.45
CA GLY A 225 -4.88 -23.59 8.90
C GLY A 225 -4.84 -23.60 7.38
N GLY A 226 -6.01 -23.66 6.74
CA GLY A 226 -6.14 -23.58 5.28
C GLY A 226 -6.21 -22.16 4.71
N ARG A 227 -6.13 -21.11 5.53
CA ARG A 227 -6.26 -19.71 5.10
C ARG A 227 -4.90 -19.08 4.87
N LYS A 228 -4.79 -18.33 3.77
CA LYS A 228 -3.62 -17.52 3.40
C LYS A 228 -3.98 -16.05 3.57
N LEU A 229 -3.39 -15.39 4.57
CA LEU A 229 -3.70 -14.02 4.93
C LEU A 229 -2.49 -13.09 4.70
N PRO A 230 -2.70 -11.88 4.16
CA PRO A 230 -1.68 -10.83 4.18
C PRO A 230 -1.22 -10.53 5.61
N HIS A 231 0.10 -10.48 5.83
CA HIS A 231 0.69 -10.18 7.13
C HIS A 231 1.95 -9.33 6.97
N ALA A 232 2.39 -8.72 8.07
CA ALA A 232 3.61 -7.93 8.12
C ALA A 232 4.46 -8.33 9.33
N VAL A 233 5.76 -8.48 9.13
CA VAL A 233 6.73 -8.92 10.14
C VAL A 233 7.97 -8.03 10.13
N ALA A 234 8.66 -7.95 11.26
CA ALA A 234 9.92 -7.23 11.37
C ALA A 234 11.08 -8.12 10.91
N LEU A 235 11.89 -7.69 9.95
CA LEU A 235 13.18 -8.31 9.64
C LEU A 235 14.23 -7.78 10.62
N LEU A 236 14.80 -8.68 11.41
CA LEU A 236 15.74 -8.34 12.48
C LEU A 236 17.18 -8.70 12.09
N ALA A 237 17.41 -9.88 11.54
CA ALA A 237 18.74 -10.29 11.11
C ALA A 237 18.67 -11.17 9.87
N MET A 238 19.77 -11.25 9.13
CA MET A 238 19.85 -12.00 7.89
C MET A 238 21.30 -12.34 7.57
N ASN A 239 21.55 -13.60 7.23
CA ASN A 239 22.81 -14.08 6.67
C ASN A 239 22.52 -14.89 5.39
N ASP A 240 23.50 -15.65 4.92
CA ASP A 240 23.38 -16.37 3.64
C ASP A 240 22.29 -17.44 3.66
N ASP A 241 22.00 -18.00 4.83
CA ASP A 241 21.10 -19.14 4.99
C ASP A 241 19.80 -18.81 5.74
N VAL A 242 19.85 -17.86 6.67
CA VAL A 242 18.82 -17.63 7.70
C VAL A 242 18.41 -16.17 7.77
N ALA A 243 17.09 -15.95 7.82
CA ALA A 243 16.46 -14.69 8.20
C ALA A 243 15.80 -14.83 9.57
N ILE A 244 16.06 -13.87 10.45
CA ILE A 244 15.40 -13.74 11.75
C ILE A 244 14.29 -12.70 11.62
N ILE A 245 13.05 -13.13 11.87
CA ILE A 245 11.88 -12.27 11.84
C ILE A 245 11.21 -12.16 13.22
N GLY A 246 10.80 -10.96 13.59
CA GLY A 246 9.87 -10.72 14.70
C GLY A 246 8.44 -10.75 14.17
N ASP A 247 7.67 -11.77 14.54
CA ASP A 247 6.28 -11.95 14.13
C ASP A 247 5.32 -11.34 15.18
N PRO A 248 4.60 -10.26 14.83
CA PRO A 248 3.66 -9.62 15.75
C PRO A 248 2.46 -10.47 16.14
N SER A 249 2.03 -11.41 15.29
CA SER A 249 0.84 -12.23 15.56
C SER A 249 1.02 -13.10 16.81
N ARG A 250 2.27 -13.53 17.04
CA ARG A 250 2.67 -14.38 18.16
C ARG A 250 3.51 -13.64 19.20
N GLY A 251 4.04 -12.45 18.87
CA GLY A 251 5.01 -11.74 19.71
C GLY A 251 6.32 -12.51 19.86
N ARG A 252 6.74 -13.24 18.82
CA ARG A 252 7.87 -14.17 18.88
C ARG A 252 8.85 -13.94 17.75
N ILE A 253 10.10 -14.32 18.00
CA ILE A 253 11.16 -14.35 17.01
C ILE A 253 11.17 -15.74 16.35
N PHE A 254 11.29 -15.76 15.03
CA PHE A 254 11.39 -16.98 14.23
C PHE A 254 12.59 -16.92 13.31
N ASN A 255 13.22 -18.07 13.09
CA ASN A 255 14.32 -18.24 12.16
C ASN A 255 13.80 -18.99 10.93
N PHE A 256 13.96 -18.39 9.76
CA PHE A 256 13.58 -18.98 8.48
C PHE A 256 14.83 -19.24 7.66
N ASN A 257 14.99 -20.47 7.16
CA ASN A 257 15.96 -20.67 6.10
C ASN A 257 15.46 -20.02 4.79
N LYS A 258 16.36 -19.84 3.82
CA LYS A 258 16.04 -19.21 2.53
C LYS A 258 14.83 -19.82 1.81
N ALA A 259 14.68 -21.15 1.83
CA ALA A 259 13.58 -21.85 1.16
C ALA A 259 12.23 -21.61 1.88
N SER A 260 12.20 -21.70 3.21
CA SER A 260 11.01 -21.43 4.02
C SER A 260 10.61 -19.96 3.96
N PHE A 261 11.59 -19.05 3.91
CA PHE A 261 11.35 -17.63 3.73
C PHE A 261 10.67 -17.36 2.37
N ALA A 262 11.22 -17.92 1.29
CA ALA A 262 10.63 -17.78 -0.05
C ALA A 262 9.17 -18.26 -0.12
N GLY A 263 8.81 -19.30 0.65
CA GLY A 263 7.44 -19.80 0.72
C GLY A 263 6.43 -18.83 1.35
N ILE A 264 6.87 -17.92 2.22
CA ILE A 264 6.02 -16.91 2.86
C ILE A 264 6.17 -15.51 2.24
N TRP A 265 7.19 -15.29 1.42
CA TRP A 265 7.56 -13.96 0.94
C TRP A 265 6.52 -13.35 0.00
N ARG A 266 6.23 -12.06 0.17
CA ARG A 266 5.36 -11.28 -0.73
C ARG A 266 6.12 -10.25 -1.55
N GLU A 267 7.44 -10.37 -1.62
CA GLU A 267 8.30 -9.51 -2.43
C GLU A 267 8.23 -8.02 -2.04
N GLN A 268 7.88 -7.69 -0.79
CA GLN A 268 7.82 -6.30 -0.34
C GLN A 268 8.59 -6.11 0.95
N TYR A 269 9.63 -5.29 0.84
CA TYR A 269 10.53 -4.91 1.91
C TYR A 269 10.55 -3.40 2.08
N ILE A 270 10.43 -2.92 3.32
CA ILE A 270 10.70 -1.54 3.69
C ILE A 270 11.91 -1.53 4.61
N PRO A 271 13.15 -1.30 4.11
CA PRO A 271 14.27 -0.97 4.97
C PRO A 271 13.95 0.31 5.72
N ILE A 272 14.22 0.33 7.03
CA ILE A 272 14.11 1.55 7.84
C ILE A 272 15.50 2.11 8.04
N PHE A 273 15.65 3.42 7.84
CA PHE A 273 16.92 4.15 7.91
C PHE A 273 16.67 5.62 8.27
N ARG A 274 17.72 6.37 8.61
CA ARG A 274 17.59 7.82 8.82
C ARG A 274 17.58 8.52 7.47
N SER A 275 16.82 9.59 7.27
CA SER A 275 16.78 10.29 5.96
C SER A 275 18.17 10.76 5.46
N THR A 276 19.12 11.00 6.37
CA THR A 276 20.51 11.33 6.03
C THR A 276 21.29 10.15 5.42
N ASP A 277 20.89 8.90 5.69
CA ASP A 277 21.59 7.71 5.21
C ASP A 277 21.51 7.54 3.68
N ILE A 278 20.53 8.15 3.01
CA ILE A 278 20.38 8.12 1.55
C ILE A 278 20.97 9.34 0.83
N SER A 279 21.55 10.28 1.59
CA SER A 279 22.13 11.51 1.07
C SER A 279 23.66 11.48 1.18
N ILE A 280 24.30 10.63 0.38
CA ILE A 280 25.77 10.52 0.34
C ILE A 280 26.36 11.50 -0.68
N THR A 281 27.56 12.00 -0.39
CA THR A 281 28.31 12.84 -1.34
C THR A 281 28.97 12.00 -2.42
N ASP A 282 29.32 12.61 -3.56
CA ASP A 282 30.09 11.97 -4.62
C ASP A 282 31.41 11.37 -4.09
N GLN A 283 32.08 12.06 -3.17
CA GLN A 283 33.31 11.54 -2.55
C GLN A 283 33.05 10.30 -1.70
N GLN A 284 31.95 10.26 -0.94
CA GLN A 284 31.56 9.07 -0.18
C GLN A 284 31.22 7.91 -1.13
N ALA A 285 30.49 8.20 -2.22
CA ALA A 285 30.16 7.20 -3.23
C ALA A 285 31.42 6.62 -3.88
N ILE A 286 32.37 7.45 -4.31
CA ILE A 286 33.68 7.03 -4.86
C ILE A 286 34.40 6.13 -3.86
N ASN A 287 34.46 6.54 -2.59
CA ASN A 287 35.14 5.77 -1.54
C ASN A 287 34.50 4.38 -1.34
N TYR A 288 33.17 4.29 -1.31
CA TYR A 288 32.46 3.03 -1.19
C TYR A 288 32.65 2.15 -2.43
N LEU A 289 32.53 2.71 -3.62
CA LEU A 289 32.74 2.01 -4.89
C LEU A 289 34.16 1.45 -4.97
N THR A 290 35.17 2.25 -4.64
CA THR A 290 36.58 1.81 -4.62
C THR A 290 36.80 0.67 -3.63
N LYS A 291 36.23 0.75 -2.42
CA LYS A 291 36.31 -0.34 -1.42
C LYS A 291 35.62 -1.62 -1.88
N LEU A 292 34.64 -1.52 -2.78
CA LEU A 292 33.96 -2.65 -3.41
C LEU A 292 34.65 -3.12 -4.71
N GLY A 293 35.74 -2.48 -5.13
CA GLY A 293 36.51 -2.87 -6.32
C GLY A 293 36.14 -2.13 -7.61
N TYR A 294 35.24 -1.14 -7.55
CA TYR A 294 34.87 -0.30 -8.69
C TYR A 294 35.75 0.95 -8.70
N ASN A 295 36.72 1.02 -9.61
CA ASN A 295 37.70 2.10 -9.67
C ASN A 295 38.16 2.37 -11.11
N SER A 296 37.23 2.72 -11.99
CA SER A 296 37.53 3.13 -13.38
C SER A 296 38.08 4.57 -13.46
N GLY A 297 37.98 5.34 -12.37
CA GLY A 297 38.32 6.77 -12.33
C GLY A 297 37.19 7.68 -12.80
N VAL A 298 36.04 7.13 -13.20
CA VAL A 298 34.85 7.88 -13.61
C VAL A 298 33.65 7.42 -12.78
N LEU A 299 33.21 8.26 -11.84
CA LEU A 299 32.14 7.94 -10.89
C LEU A 299 30.88 7.37 -11.56
N LYS A 300 30.43 8.01 -12.64
CA LYS A 300 29.23 7.54 -13.36
C LYS A 300 29.40 6.11 -13.88
N THR A 301 30.55 5.79 -14.46
CA THR A 301 30.86 4.46 -14.97
C THR A 301 30.95 3.43 -13.84
N ASP A 302 31.55 3.80 -12.71
CA ASP A 302 31.61 2.94 -11.53
C ASP A 302 30.21 2.66 -10.96
N ILE A 303 29.32 3.66 -10.93
CA ILE A 303 27.92 3.50 -10.54
C ILE A 303 27.18 2.58 -11.52
N GLU A 304 27.33 2.79 -12.83
CA GLU A 304 26.68 1.96 -13.85
C GLU A 304 27.12 0.49 -13.74
N GLN A 305 28.42 0.25 -13.53
CA GLN A 305 28.96 -1.10 -13.36
C GLN A 305 28.47 -1.74 -12.07
N PHE A 306 28.45 -1.00 -10.95
CA PHE A 306 27.87 -1.48 -9.70
C PHE A 306 26.38 -1.83 -9.84
N GLN A 307 25.60 -0.95 -10.48
CA GLN A 307 24.18 -1.18 -10.74
C GLN A 307 23.97 -2.44 -11.58
N LYS A 308 24.78 -2.64 -12.62
CA LYS A 308 24.73 -3.83 -13.46
C LYS A 308 25.03 -5.11 -12.67
N ASP A 309 26.11 -5.12 -11.89
CA ASP A 309 26.52 -6.29 -11.10
C ASP A 309 25.52 -6.65 -10.00
N LYS A 310 24.81 -5.64 -9.47
CA LYS A 310 23.81 -5.79 -8.41
C LYS A 310 22.38 -5.99 -8.93
N ASN A 311 22.21 -6.18 -10.25
CA ASN A 311 20.92 -6.35 -10.92
C ASN A 311 19.95 -5.19 -10.61
N LEU A 312 20.46 -3.96 -10.63
CA LEU A 312 19.69 -2.73 -10.51
C LEU A 312 19.41 -2.12 -11.88
N LYS A 313 18.47 -1.18 -11.93
CA LYS A 313 18.28 -0.33 -13.09
C LYS A 313 19.55 0.50 -13.30
N VAL A 314 20.16 0.36 -14.48
CA VAL A 314 21.37 1.10 -14.85
C VAL A 314 20.97 2.51 -15.27
N SER A 315 21.35 3.50 -14.47
CA SER A 315 21.14 4.93 -14.74
C SER A 315 22.40 5.78 -14.57
N GLY A 316 23.42 5.25 -13.88
CA GLY A 316 24.61 5.99 -13.50
C GLY A 316 24.37 7.05 -12.42
N ASN A 317 23.17 7.09 -11.85
CA ASN A 317 22.79 8.03 -10.80
C ASN A 317 22.70 7.33 -9.44
N LEU A 318 22.94 8.09 -8.38
CA LEU A 318 22.78 7.65 -6.99
C LEU A 318 21.30 7.62 -6.58
N GLU A 319 20.53 6.74 -7.20
CA GLU A 319 19.14 6.48 -6.81
C GLU A 319 19.07 5.87 -5.38
N PRO A 320 17.97 6.04 -4.63
CA PRO A 320 17.89 5.59 -3.24
C PRO A 320 18.28 4.12 -3.02
N MET A 321 17.83 3.22 -3.90
CA MET A 321 18.20 1.80 -3.86
C MET A 321 19.71 1.59 -4.07
N THR A 322 20.30 2.30 -5.03
CA THR A 322 21.74 2.27 -5.28
C THR A 322 22.51 2.75 -4.05
N VAL A 323 22.11 3.86 -3.43
CA VAL A 323 22.76 4.39 -2.22
C VAL A 323 22.66 3.44 -1.04
N LEU A 324 21.49 2.83 -0.80
CA LEU A 324 21.31 1.86 0.28
C LEU A 324 22.19 0.61 0.09
N MET A 325 22.26 0.08 -1.12
CA MET A 325 23.13 -1.07 -1.42
C MET A 325 24.62 -0.72 -1.37
N LEU A 326 24.98 0.51 -1.74
CA LEU A 326 26.36 0.96 -1.72
C LEU A 326 26.85 1.19 -0.29
N SER A 327 26.02 1.81 0.55
CA SER A 327 26.35 2.13 1.95
C SER A 327 26.21 0.96 2.91
N GLY A 328 25.33 0.00 2.63
CA GLY A 328 24.97 -1.10 3.54
C GLY A 328 26.14 -1.95 4.09
N PRO A 329 27.19 -2.27 3.31
CA PRO A 329 28.37 -2.96 3.82
C PRO A 329 29.20 -2.14 4.83
N PHE A 330 29.09 -0.81 4.77
CA PHE A 330 29.94 0.16 5.47
C PHE A 330 29.21 0.91 6.59
N LEU A 331 28.08 0.36 7.05
CA LEU A 331 27.33 0.95 8.14
C LEU A 331 28.07 0.84 9.45
N GLU A 332 28.01 1.90 10.24
CA GLU A 332 28.59 1.98 11.57
C GLU A 332 27.62 2.71 12.49
N GLY A 333 27.55 2.29 13.76
CA GLY A 333 26.73 2.94 14.78
C GLY A 333 25.21 2.91 14.54
N VAL A 334 24.73 2.04 13.65
CA VAL A 334 23.30 1.84 13.35
C VAL A 334 22.92 0.36 13.39
N PRO A 335 21.65 0.03 13.62
CA PRO A 335 21.17 -1.35 13.55
C PRO A 335 21.43 -1.98 12.17
N GLN A 336 21.94 -3.21 12.18
CA GLN A 336 22.28 -3.99 10.99
C GLN A 336 21.49 -5.31 10.97
N LEU A 337 21.48 -5.96 9.80
CA LEU A 337 20.99 -7.33 9.64
C LEU A 337 22.05 -8.37 9.99
N LYS A 338 23.33 -8.00 10.08
CA LYS A 338 24.40 -8.92 10.47
C LYS A 338 24.15 -9.48 11.87
N PHE A 339 24.51 -10.74 12.02
CA PHE A 339 24.45 -11.50 13.27
C PHE A 339 25.52 -11.05 14.26
#